data_AF-A0A7G8XA08-F1
#
_entry.id   AF-A0A7G8XA08-F1
#
_cell.length_a   1.000
_cell.length_b   1.000
_cell.length_c   1.000
_cell.angle_alpha   90.00
_cell.angle_beta   90.00
_cell.angle_gamma   90.00
#
_symmetry.space_group_name_H-M   'P 1'
#
loop_
_entity.id
_entity.type
_entity.pdbx_description
1 polymer ?
#
loop_
_entity_poly.entity_id
_entity_poly.type
_entity_poly.pdbx_seq_one_letter_code
_entity_poly.pdbx_strand_id
1 'polypeptide(L)'
;MDNAYVFVPRVWIDHIIEIDEYGNPVIDPATGKPKVLQEGTRHMAAFENHQEQGILKSHERLDNHADKIMRIQVQMELDGRAPGNSGTFADAFDGEPNKLVRQTAVAVLTAPRAAGTTELNVDTTDGFKAFTEVTVYDGNNSEDVLITDVTASTITVQPLVNDYVKGARIARSNVRIADGQMTRGDWGTYSVAVAEVV
;
A
#
# COMPACT_ATOMS: atom_id res chain seq x y z
N MET A 1 15.73 0.20 2.15
CA MET A 1 17.17 0.33 1.90
C MET A 1 17.81 -0.86 2.57
N ASP A 2 18.10 -1.89 1.76
CA ASP A 2 18.57 -3.20 2.21
C ASP A 2 20.03 -3.13 2.61
N ASN A 3 20.30 -3.13 3.92
CA ASN A 3 21.60 -3.55 4.40
C ASN A 3 21.57 -5.07 4.50
N ALA A 4 21.89 -5.74 3.38
CA ALA A 4 22.18 -7.15 3.37
C ALA A 4 23.29 -7.40 4.40
N TYR A 5 23.00 -8.20 5.43
CA TYR A 5 24.03 -8.72 6.32
C TYR A 5 25.00 -9.54 5.45
N VAL A 6 26.25 -9.09 5.39
CA VAL A 6 27.36 -9.79 4.73
C VAL A 6 28.31 -10.21 5.83
N PHE A 7 28.32 -11.49 6.15
CA PHE A 7 29.34 -12.09 6.99
C PHE A 7 30.71 -11.93 6.30
N VAL A 8 31.62 -11.25 6.99
CA VAL A 8 33.01 -11.08 6.55
C VAL A 8 33.88 -11.95 7.46
N PRO A 9 34.45 -13.06 6.95
CA PRO A 9 35.23 -13.98 7.77
C PRO A 9 36.49 -13.27 8.26
N ARG A 10 36.62 -13.09 9.57
CA ARG A 10 37.89 -12.66 10.18
C ARG A 10 38.66 -13.90 10.62
N VAL A 11 39.40 -14.48 9.67
CA VAL A 11 40.54 -15.38 9.89
C VAL A 11 40.21 -16.75 10.49
N TRP A 12 40.80 -17.78 9.88
CA TRP A 12 40.85 -19.18 10.30
C TRP A 12 40.98 -19.36 11.82
N ILE A 13 39.95 -19.90 12.45
CA ILE A 13 39.99 -20.36 13.84
C ILE A 13 40.26 -21.87 13.77
N ASP A 14 41.32 -22.29 14.46
CA ASP A 14 41.72 -23.69 14.75
C ASP A 14 42.58 -24.42 13.71
N HIS A 15 43.90 -24.16 13.77
CA HIS A 15 44.92 -25.16 13.41
C HIS A 15 45.36 -25.88 14.70
N ILE A 16 45.42 -27.20 14.70
CA ILE A 16 46.09 -27.94 15.78
C ILE A 16 47.59 -27.85 15.51
N ILE A 17 48.32 -27.13 16.36
CA ILE A 17 49.77 -26.93 16.25
C ILE A 17 50.51 -27.91 17.16
N GLU A 18 51.67 -28.38 16.72
CA GLU A 18 52.54 -29.21 17.55
C GLU A 18 53.17 -28.36 18.66
N ILE A 19 53.12 -28.85 19.89
CA ILE A 19 53.58 -28.15 21.10
C ILE A 19 54.69 -28.98 21.75
N ASP A 20 55.76 -28.32 22.22
CA ASP A 20 56.83 -28.98 22.98
C ASP A 20 56.41 -29.31 24.42
N GLU A 21 57.26 -30.06 25.15
CA GLU A 21 57.02 -30.44 26.57
C GLU A 21 56.87 -29.24 27.52
N TYR A 22 57.18 -28.02 27.07
CA TYR A 22 57.10 -26.78 27.83
C TYR A 22 55.92 -25.88 27.39
N GLY A 23 55.07 -26.35 26.47
CA GLY A 23 53.89 -25.63 26.02
C GLY A 23 54.13 -24.61 24.92
N ASN A 24 55.30 -24.61 24.26
CA ASN A 24 55.60 -23.70 23.15
C ASN A 24 55.38 -24.36 21.78
N PRO A 25 54.89 -23.62 20.78
CA PRO A 25 54.67 -24.17 19.44
C PRO A 25 55.98 -24.51 18.75
N VAL A 26 56.10 -25.74 18.24
CA VAL A 26 57.25 -26.18 17.44
C VAL A 26 57.20 -25.48 16.08
N ILE A 27 58.25 -24.71 15.76
CA ILE A 27 58.33 -23.95 14.51
C ILE A 27 58.96 -24.82 13.42
N ASP A 28 58.32 -24.88 12.25
CA ASP A 28 58.87 -25.55 11.07
C ASP A 28 60.04 -24.72 10.48
N PRO A 29 61.26 -25.28 10.40
CA PRO A 29 62.44 -24.56 9.92
C PRO A 29 62.38 -24.17 8.45
N ALA A 30 61.49 -24.76 7.63
CA ALA A 30 61.37 -24.42 6.21
C ALA A 30 60.47 -23.21 5.95
N THR A 31 59.51 -22.93 6.84
CA THR A 31 58.47 -21.92 6.62
C THR A 31 58.44 -20.82 7.68
N GLY A 32 59.13 -21.01 8.81
CA GLY A 32 59.16 -20.06 9.92
C GLY A 32 57.81 -19.91 10.64
N LYS A 33 56.89 -20.85 10.44
CA LYS A 33 55.55 -20.87 11.04
C LYS A 33 55.39 -22.09 11.95
N PRO A 34 54.46 -22.07 12.93
CA PRO A 34 54.15 -23.23 13.76
C PRO A 34 53.80 -24.45 12.90
N LYS A 35 54.33 -25.60 13.25
CA LYS A 35 54.07 -26.86 12.55
C LYS A 35 52.62 -27.28 12.82
N VAL A 36 51.82 -27.25 11.77
CA VAL A 36 50.38 -27.60 11.81
C VAL A 36 50.25 -29.12 11.68
N LEU A 37 49.68 -29.76 12.70
CA LEU A 37 49.40 -31.21 12.72
C LEU A 37 48.12 -31.56 11.95
N GLN A 38 47.16 -30.65 11.90
CA GLN A 38 45.90 -30.83 11.18
C GLN A 38 45.38 -29.48 10.67
N GLU A 39 45.13 -29.38 9.36
CA GLU A 39 44.43 -28.24 8.76
C GLU A 39 42.94 -28.33 9.10
N GLY A 40 42.36 -27.24 9.64
CA GLY A 40 40.94 -27.12 9.93
C GLY A 40 40.05 -27.13 8.67
N THR A 41 38.75 -27.38 8.83
CA THR A 41 37.79 -27.37 7.71
C THR A 41 37.62 -25.95 7.15
N ARG A 42 37.69 -25.81 5.82
CA ARG A 42 37.51 -24.50 5.15
C ARG A 42 36.03 -24.10 5.16
N HIS A 43 35.62 -23.23 6.08
CA HIS A 43 34.30 -22.60 6.03
C HIS A 43 34.32 -21.45 5.02
N MET A 44 33.54 -21.54 3.93
CA MET A 44 33.43 -20.44 2.98
C MET A 44 32.27 -19.53 3.38
N ALA A 45 32.56 -18.25 3.59
CA ALA A 45 31.58 -17.22 3.94
C ALA A 45 30.37 -17.14 2.98
N ALA A 46 30.54 -17.60 1.73
CA ALA A 46 29.42 -17.71 0.79
C ALA A 46 28.32 -18.65 1.30
N PHE A 47 28.66 -19.81 1.86
CA PHE A 47 27.67 -20.77 2.37
C PHE A 47 26.96 -20.25 3.63
N GLU A 48 27.68 -19.57 4.52
CA GLU A 48 27.11 -18.96 5.73
C GLU A 48 26.17 -17.81 5.38
N ASN A 49 26.57 -16.94 4.43
CA ASN A 49 25.69 -15.88 3.91
C ASN A 49 24.40 -16.45 3.29
N HIS A 50 24.47 -17.58 2.59
CA HIS A 50 23.26 -18.25 2.06
C HIS A 50 22.36 -18.79 3.18
N GLN A 51 22.93 -19.32 4.26
CA GLN A 51 22.17 -19.79 5.42
C GLN A 51 21.54 -18.61 6.18
N GLU A 52 22.28 -17.54 6.43
CA GLU A 52 21.77 -16.33 7.09
C GLU A 52 20.66 -15.66 6.28
N GLN A 53 20.80 -15.57 4.96
CA GLN A 53 19.72 -15.09 4.09
C GLN A 53 18.49 -15.99 4.13
N GLY A 54 18.69 -17.31 4.21
CA GLY A 54 17.59 -18.26 4.39
C GLY A 54 16.83 -18.05 5.70
N ILE A 55 17.57 -17.83 6.79
CA ILE A 55 17.01 -17.53 8.12
C ILE A 55 16.25 -16.21 8.10
N LEU A 56 16.82 -15.14 7.53
CA LEU A 56 16.18 -13.83 7.44
C LEU A 56 14.86 -13.90 6.67
N LYS A 57 14.86 -14.53 5.48
CA LYS A 57 13.63 -14.70 4.68
C LYS A 57 12.59 -15.56 5.38
N SER A 58 13.02 -16.55 6.16
CA SER A 58 12.10 -17.33 6.99
C SER A 58 11.47 -16.48 8.09
N HIS A 59 12.23 -15.58 8.72
CA HIS A 59 11.72 -14.64 9.72
C HIS A 59 10.69 -13.69 9.10
N GLU A 60 11.02 -13.05 7.98
CA GLU A 60 10.08 -12.18 7.24
C GLU A 60 8.80 -12.92 6.86
N ARG A 61 8.90 -14.21 6.49
CA ARG A 61 7.72 -15.03 6.18
C ARG A 61 6.89 -15.32 7.43
N LEU A 62 7.52 -15.55 8.58
CA LEU A 62 6.83 -15.76 9.85
C LEU A 62 6.12 -14.50 10.32
N ASP A 63 6.74 -13.33 10.19
CA ASP A 63 6.11 -12.03 10.51
C ASP A 63 4.87 -11.81 9.65
N ASN A 64 5.01 -11.99 8.33
CA ASN A 64 3.88 -11.91 7.39
C ASN A 64 2.77 -12.93 7.71
N HIS A 65 3.12 -14.12 8.21
CA HIS A 65 2.13 -15.10 8.65
C HIS A 65 1.44 -14.69 9.95
N ALA A 66 2.17 -14.12 10.92
CA ALA A 66 1.62 -13.62 12.16
C ALA A 66 0.59 -12.51 11.91
N ASP A 67 0.90 -11.57 11.00
CA ASP A 67 -0.02 -10.50 10.60
C ASP A 67 -1.29 -11.05 9.96
N LYS A 68 -1.17 -12.07 9.10
CA LYS A 68 -2.33 -12.75 8.49
C LYS A 68 -3.18 -13.47 9.52
N ILE A 69 -2.55 -14.15 10.49
CA ILE A 69 -3.28 -14.83 11.57
C ILE A 69 -4.03 -13.81 12.42
N MET A 70 -3.39 -12.68 12.77
CA MET A 70 -4.05 -11.59 13.50
C MET A 70 -5.24 -11.04 12.73
N ARG A 71 -5.11 -10.81 11.41
CA ARG A 71 -6.23 -10.38 10.54
C ARG A 71 -7.39 -11.38 10.60
N ILE A 72 -7.11 -12.67 10.51
CA ILE A 72 -8.15 -13.72 10.59
C ILE A 72 -8.80 -13.73 11.98
N GLN A 73 -8.02 -13.62 13.05
CA GLN A 73 -8.54 -13.56 14.43
C GLN A 73 -9.45 -12.36 14.65
N VAL A 74 -9.05 -11.16 14.19
CA VAL A 74 -9.88 -9.96 14.25
C VAL A 74 -11.18 -10.16 13.46
N GLN A 75 -11.11 -10.75 12.26
CA GLN A 75 -12.30 -11.05 11.47
C GLN A 75 -13.25 -12.02 12.21
N MET A 76 -12.72 -13.07 12.83
CA MET A 76 -13.52 -14.05 13.58
C MET A 76 -14.11 -13.49 14.88
N GLU A 77 -13.36 -12.70 15.64
CA GLU A 77 -13.86 -12.08 16.88
C GLU A 77 -14.97 -11.07 16.57
N LEU A 78 -14.84 -10.31 15.48
CA LEU A 78 -15.85 -9.35 15.06
C LEU A 78 -17.13 -10.02 14.54
N ASP A 79 -17.03 -11.14 13.82
CA ASP A 79 -18.19 -11.93 13.36
C ASP A 79 -18.96 -12.58 14.54
N GLY A 80 -18.27 -12.88 15.65
CA GLY A 80 -18.85 -13.53 16.83
C GLY A 80 -19.45 -12.60 17.90
N ARG A 81 -19.24 -11.28 17.85
CA ARG A 81 -19.60 -10.36 18.94
C ARG A 81 -21.09 -9.95 19.01
N ALA A 82 -21.87 -10.16 17.95
CA ALA A 82 -23.30 -9.83 17.95
C ALA A 82 -24.11 -10.94 17.25
N PRO A 83 -24.98 -11.69 17.96
CA PRO A 83 -25.79 -12.73 17.35
C PRO A 83 -26.70 -12.14 16.28
N GLY A 84 -26.55 -12.61 15.03
CA GLY A 84 -27.34 -12.17 13.88
C GLY A 84 -26.74 -11.00 13.07
N ASN A 85 -25.54 -10.49 13.41
CA ASN A 85 -24.88 -9.44 12.64
C ASN A 85 -23.71 -10.00 11.82
N SER A 86 -23.94 -10.27 10.53
CA SER A 86 -22.89 -10.69 9.57
C SER A 86 -22.13 -9.52 8.93
N GLY A 87 -22.36 -8.31 9.43
CA GLY A 87 -21.81 -7.05 8.91
C GLY A 87 -20.52 -6.64 9.62
N THR A 88 -19.40 -7.30 9.31
CA THR A 88 -18.09 -6.82 9.73
C THR A 88 -17.65 -5.63 8.86
N PHE A 89 -17.58 -4.43 9.46
CA PHE A 89 -17.12 -3.17 8.82
C PHE A 89 -15.61 -2.94 9.07
N ALA A 90 -14.76 -3.87 8.66
CA ALA A 90 -13.32 -3.74 8.82
C ALA A 90 -12.65 -3.64 7.43
N ASP A 91 -12.25 -2.43 7.05
CA ASP A 91 -11.35 -2.17 5.93
C ASP A 91 -9.97 -1.80 6.50
N ALA A 92 -8.91 -2.46 6.00
CA ALA A 92 -7.54 -2.21 6.43
C ALA A 92 -6.89 -1.06 5.64
N PHE A 93 -7.61 -0.48 4.66
CA PHE A 93 -7.11 0.55 3.74
C PHE A 93 -5.81 0.15 3.03
N ASP A 94 -5.57 -1.15 2.88
CA ASP A 94 -4.41 -1.77 2.21
C ASP A 94 -4.61 -1.90 0.68
N GLY A 95 -5.75 -1.41 0.17
CA GLY A 95 -6.11 -1.49 -1.25
C GLY A 95 -6.76 -2.81 -1.66
N GLU A 96 -6.87 -3.77 -0.75
CA GLU A 96 -7.53 -5.05 -0.99
C GLU A 96 -9.02 -4.96 -0.61
N PRO A 97 -9.95 -5.37 -1.48
CA PRO A 97 -11.37 -5.16 -1.24
C PRO A 97 -11.91 -6.04 -0.11
N ASN A 98 -12.23 -5.43 1.04
CA ASN A 98 -12.95 -6.08 2.15
C ASN A 98 -14.42 -5.67 2.16
N LYS A 99 -15.29 -6.39 1.43
CA LYS A 99 -16.78 -6.27 1.39
C LYS A 99 -17.40 -4.90 1.02
N LEU A 100 -16.71 -3.79 1.26
CA LEU A 100 -17.06 -2.42 0.90
C LEU A 100 -15.97 -1.89 -0.03
N VAL A 101 -16.38 -1.35 -1.17
CA VAL A 101 -15.46 -0.74 -2.14
C VAL A 101 -15.76 0.74 -2.18
N ARG A 102 -14.75 1.56 -1.90
CA ARG A 102 -14.88 3.01 -2.07
C ARG A 102 -15.20 3.30 -3.54
N GLN A 103 -16.27 4.04 -3.77
CA GLN A 103 -16.59 4.52 -5.10
C GLN A 103 -15.73 5.75 -5.44
N THR A 104 -14.88 5.62 -6.44
CA THR A 104 -13.97 6.67 -6.91
C THR A 104 -14.45 7.38 -8.17
N ALA A 105 -15.66 7.04 -8.65
CA ALA A 105 -16.25 7.66 -9.83
C ALA A 105 -16.47 9.17 -9.58
N VAL A 106 -15.93 9.98 -10.48
CA VAL A 106 -16.09 11.43 -10.52
C VAL A 106 -16.36 11.83 -11.96
N ALA A 107 -17.32 12.72 -12.15
CA ALA A 107 -17.64 13.33 -13.43
C ALA A 107 -17.57 14.86 -13.32
N VAL A 108 -17.36 15.53 -14.45
CA VAL A 108 -17.21 16.98 -14.54
C VAL A 108 -18.26 17.55 -15.49
N LEU A 109 -18.97 18.58 -15.05
CA LEU A 109 -19.93 19.29 -15.89
C LEU A 109 -19.24 19.95 -17.10
N THR A 110 -19.73 19.64 -18.29
CA THR A 110 -19.21 20.20 -19.56
C THR A 110 -19.74 21.61 -19.85
N ALA A 111 -20.83 22.00 -19.19
CA ALA A 111 -21.51 23.29 -19.32
C ALA A 111 -22.11 23.72 -17.97
N PRO A 112 -22.29 25.03 -17.71
CA PRO A 112 -22.94 25.50 -16.48
C PRO A 112 -24.39 25.02 -16.41
N ARG A 113 -24.93 24.88 -15.20
CA ARG A 113 -26.30 24.44 -14.94
C ARG A 113 -26.99 25.40 -13.98
N ALA A 114 -28.23 25.75 -14.31
CA ALA A 114 -29.04 26.59 -13.45
C ALA A 114 -29.81 25.75 -12.43
N ALA A 115 -30.21 26.38 -11.33
CA ALA A 115 -31.16 25.83 -10.38
C ALA A 115 -32.45 25.37 -11.11
N GLY A 116 -33.02 24.26 -10.65
CA GLY A 116 -34.20 23.62 -11.23
C GLY A 116 -33.92 22.73 -12.44
N THR A 117 -32.70 22.71 -12.98
CA THR A 117 -32.34 21.78 -14.05
C THR A 117 -32.20 20.35 -13.52
N THR A 118 -32.54 19.36 -14.35
CA THR A 118 -32.46 17.93 -14.01
C THR A 118 -31.43 17.18 -14.85
N GLU A 119 -30.98 17.75 -15.96
CA GLU A 119 -30.05 17.10 -16.88
C GLU A 119 -28.65 17.69 -16.74
N LEU A 120 -27.69 16.84 -16.36
CA LEU A 120 -26.28 17.20 -16.17
C LEU A 120 -25.46 16.57 -17.29
N ASN A 121 -25.05 17.37 -18.27
CA ASN A 121 -24.10 16.92 -19.30
C ASN A 121 -22.68 16.86 -18.71
N VAL A 122 -22.07 15.68 -18.78
CA VAL A 122 -20.79 15.38 -18.15
C VAL A 122 -19.77 14.83 -19.13
N ASP A 123 -18.51 14.83 -18.73
CA ASP A 123 -17.38 14.25 -19.49
C ASP A 123 -17.36 12.72 -19.48
N THR A 124 -17.78 12.09 -18.39
CA THR A 124 -17.93 10.63 -18.25
C THR A 124 -19.14 10.27 -17.39
N THR A 125 -19.78 9.14 -17.69
CA THR A 125 -20.82 8.53 -16.84
C THR A 125 -20.37 7.21 -16.22
N ASP A 126 -19.08 6.87 -16.36
CA ASP A 126 -18.52 5.62 -15.86
C ASP A 126 -18.62 5.53 -14.34
N GLY A 127 -19.18 4.41 -13.87
CA GLY A 127 -19.35 4.14 -12.44
C GLY A 127 -20.59 4.80 -11.81
N PHE A 128 -21.36 5.60 -12.54
CA PHE A 128 -22.65 6.12 -12.07
C PHE A 128 -23.78 5.13 -12.39
N LYS A 129 -24.80 5.08 -11.51
CA LYS A 129 -25.99 4.24 -11.68
C LYS A 129 -27.23 5.01 -11.26
N ALA A 130 -28.34 4.75 -11.93
CA ALA A 130 -29.64 5.26 -11.52
C ALA A 130 -29.97 4.84 -10.07
N PHE A 131 -30.77 5.67 -9.39
CA PHE A 131 -31.17 5.50 -7.99
C PHE A 131 -30.01 5.48 -7.00
N THR A 132 -28.95 6.23 -7.29
CA THR A 132 -27.85 6.46 -6.36
C THR A 132 -27.72 7.95 -6.04
N GLU A 133 -27.38 8.26 -4.80
CA GLU A 133 -27.12 9.63 -4.36
C GLU A 133 -25.68 10.03 -4.71
N VAL A 134 -25.54 11.24 -5.25
CA VAL A 134 -24.28 11.89 -5.62
C VAL A 134 -24.25 13.30 -5.03
N THR A 135 -23.05 13.76 -4.68
CA THR A 135 -22.83 15.16 -4.35
C THR A 135 -22.41 15.90 -5.62
N VAL A 136 -23.13 16.98 -5.94
CA VAL A 136 -22.73 17.97 -6.94
C VAL A 136 -22.09 19.14 -6.20
N TYR A 137 -20.91 19.57 -6.62
CA TYR A 137 -20.21 20.66 -5.96
C TYR A 137 -19.32 21.46 -6.92
N ASP A 138 -19.21 22.76 -6.65
CA ASP A 138 -18.25 23.65 -7.29
C ASP A 138 -17.44 24.44 -6.25
N GLY A 139 -16.88 25.61 -6.57
CA GLY A 139 -16.11 26.39 -5.59
C GLY A 139 -16.95 27.03 -4.47
N ASN A 140 -18.26 27.16 -4.66
CA ASN A 140 -19.14 27.96 -3.81
C ASN A 140 -20.32 27.15 -3.26
N ASN A 141 -20.84 26.21 -4.05
CA ASN A 141 -22.07 25.47 -3.77
C ASN A 141 -21.78 23.97 -3.67
N SER A 142 -22.56 23.28 -2.83
CA SER A 142 -22.55 21.82 -2.72
C SER A 142 -23.94 21.34 -2.33
N GLU A 143 -24.41 20.30 -2.97
CA GLU A 143 -25.68 19.65 -2.60
C GLU A 143 -25.66 18.16 -2.95
N ASP A 144 -26.46 17.39 -2.22
CA ASP A 144 -26.65 15.96 -2.48
C ASP A 144 -27.93 15.76 -3.29
N VAL A 145 -27.82 15.05 -4.41
CA VAL A 145 -28.92 14.80 -5.35
C VAL A 145 -29.02 13.33 -5.70
N LEU A 146 -30.26 12.87 -5.89
CA LEU A 146 -30.55 11.53 -6.36
C LEU A 146 -30.48 11.47 -7.89
N ILE A 147 -29.70 10.53 -8.42
CA ILE A 147 -29.72 10.18 -9.85
C ILE A 147 -31.01 9.42 -10.17
N THR A 148 -31.75 9.89 -11.16
CA THR A 148 -32.94 9.22 -11.70
C THR A 148 -32.63 8.37 -12.92
N ASP A 149 -31.69 8.80 -13.77
CA ASP A 149 -31.26 8.06 -14.96
C ASP A 149 -29.81 8.39 -15.36
N VAL A 150 -29.16 7.49 -16.09
CA VAL A 150 -27.79 7.68 -16.61
C VAL A 150 -27.73 7.20 -18.06
N THR A 151 -27.30 8.10 -18.94
CA THR A 151 -27.07 7.82 -20.36
C THR A 151 -25.56 7.86 -20.68
N ALA A 152 -25.18 7.79 -21.95
CA ALA A 152 -23.77 7.81 -22.35
C ALA A 152 -23.05 9.14 -22.06
N SER A 153 -23.77 10.26 -21.92
CA SER A 153 -23.16 11.60 -21.73
C SER A 153 -23.94 12.52 -20.78
N THR A 154 -25.06 12.05 -20.24
CA THR A 154 -25.93 12.82 -19.36
C THR A 154 -26.30 12.00 -18.14
N ILE A 155 -26.19 12.63 -16.97
CA ILE A 155 -26.72 12.13 -15.70
C ILE A 155 -27.98 12.95 -15.41
N THR A 156 -29.12 12.27 -15.25
CA THR A 156 -30.37 12.90 -14.87
C THR A 156 -30.53 12.80 -13.36
N VAL A 157 -30.84 13.92 -12.72
CA VAL A 157 -30.96 14.06 -11.26
C VAL A 157 -32.29 14.72 -10.89
N GLN A 158 -32.60 14.73 -9.59
CA GLN A 158 -33.62 15.63 -9.05
C GLN A 158 -33.27 17.11 -9.33
N PRO A 159 -34.27 18.00 -9.44
CA PRO A 159 -34.03 19.41 -9.74
C PRO A 159 -33.02 20.03 -8.77
N LEU A 160 -31.97 20.64 -9.31
CA LEU A 160 -30.94 21.31 -8.50
C LEU A 160 -31.52 22.48 -7.70
N VAL A 161 -31.06 22.68 -6.48
CA VAL A 161 -31.38 23.87 -5.68
C VAL A 161 -30.49 25.04 -6.06
N ASN A 162 -29.22 24.78 -6.39
CA ASN A 162 -28.23 25.81 -6.69
C ASN A 162 -27.85 25.86 -8.18
N ASP A 163 -27.27 27.01 -8.57
CA ASP A 163 -26.55 27.14 -9.84
C ASP A 163 -25.13 26.56 -9.71
N TYR A 164 -24.65 25.90 -10.77
CA TYR A 164 -23.30 25.36 -10.86
C TYR A 164 -22.55 25.85 -12.09
N VAL A 165 -21.28 26.19 -11.89
CA VAL A 165 -20.39 26.61 -12.99
C VAL A 165 -19.96 25.43 -13.87
N LYS A 166 -19.50 25.73 -15.09
CA LYS A 166 -18.78 24.74 -15.90
C LYS A 166 -17.56 24.23 -15.13
N GLY A 167 -17.35 22.92 -15.11
CA GLY A 167 -16.27 22.30 -14.34
C GLY A 167 -16.67 21.88 -12.92
N ALA A 168 -17.91 22.12 -12.50
CA ALA A 168 -18.42 21.53 -11.26
C ALA A 168 -18.31 20.00 -11.32
N ARG A 169 -18.08 19.39 -10.16
CA ARG A 169 -17.85 17.95 -10.04
C ARG A 169 -19.07 17.25 -9.48
N ILE A 170 -19.25 16.02 -9.94
CA ILE A 170 -20.27 15.10 -9.46
C ILE A 170 -19.53 13.87 -8.96
N ALA A 171 -19.71 13.52 -7.69
CA ALA A 171 -19.03 12.37 -7.09
C ALA A 171 -19.90 11.73 -6.00
N ARG A 172 -19.79 10.40 -5.84
CA ARG A 172 -20.41 9.69 -4.70
C ARG A 172 -19.56 9.74 -3.43
N SER A 173 -18.27 9.99 -3.57
CA SER A 173 -17.37 10.18 -2.45
C SER A 173 -16.33 11.21 -2.82
N ASN A 174 -16.19 12.24 -1.98
CA ASN A 174 -15.07 13.17 -2.02
C ASN A 174 -13.95 12.74 -1.05
N VAL A 175 -13.95 11.50 -0.57
CA VAL A 175 -12.99 11.02 0.44
C VAL A 175 -11.66 10.66 -0.23
N ARG A 176 -10.58 11.28 0.25
CA ARG A 176 -9.20 10.94 -0.07
C ARG A 176 -8.61 10.05 1.02
N ILE A 177 -7.96 8.96 0.62
CA ILE A 177 -7.16 8.16 1.55
C ILE A 177 -5.75 8.75 1.56
N ALA A 178 -5.29 9.17 2.73
CA ALA A 178 -3.93 9.65 2.98
C ALA A 178 -3.48 9.07 4.32
N ASP A 179 -2.26 8.52 4.37
CA ASP A 179 -1.67 7.97 5.59
C ASP A 179 -2.54 6.93 6.34
N GLY A 180 -3.27 6.10 5.58
CA GLY A 180 -4.15 5.08 6.15
C GLY A 180 -5.43 5.63 6.81
N GLN A 181 -5.75 6.90 6.60
CA GLN A 181 -6.95 7.56 7.11
C GLN A 181 -7.84 8.09 5.98
N MET A 182 -9.15 8.05 6.21
CA MET A 182 -10.14 8.73 5.36
C MET A 182 -10.14 10.22 5.68
N THR A 183 -9.63 11.02 4.75
CA THR A 183 -9.59 12.48 4.82
C THR A 183 -10.56 13.09 3.80
N ARG A 184 -10.98 14.33 4.01
CA ARG A 184 -11.72 15.07 2.98
C ARG A 184 -10.77 15.32 1.81
N GLY A 185 -11.16 14.90 0.61
CA GLY A 185 -10.39 15.14 -0.60
C GLY A 185 -10.32 16.63 -0.95
N ASP A 186 -9.21 17.00 -1.59
CA ASP A 186 -8.92 18.41 -1.89
C ASP A 186 -9.84 18.95 -2.98
N TRP A 187 -10.30 20.18 -2.75
CA TRP A 187 -11.01 20.98 -3.73
C TRP A 187 -9.95 21.73 -4.54
N GLY A 188 -9.34 21.06 -5.51
CA GLY A 188 -8.21 21.61 -6.27
C GLY A 188 -8.65 22.50 -7.43
N THR A 189 -8.14 23.73 -7.46
CA THR A 189 -8.01 24.55 -8.67
C THR A 189 -6.73 24.17 -9.39
N TYR A 190 -6.81 23.88 -10.69
CA TYR A 190 -5.63 23.60 -11.51
C TYR A 190 -5.28 24.83 -12.35
N SER A 191 -4.04 25.30 -12.23
CA SER A 191 -3.47 26.29 -13.14
C SER A 191 -2.91 25.58 -14.37
N VAL A 192 -3.51 25.81 -15.54
CA VAL A 192 -3.00 25.33 -16.83
C VAL A 192 -2.09 26.39 -17.42
N ALA A 193 -0.82 26.05 -17.65
CA ALA A 193 0.11 26.88 -18.40
C ALA A 193 0.38 26.23 -19.77
N VAL A 194 0.13 26.98 -20.84
CA VAL A 194 0.51 26.58 -22.20
C VAL A 194 1.89 27.14 -22.46
N ALA A 195 2.89 26.27 -22.63
CA ALA A 195 4.20 26.67 -23.11
C ALA A 195 4.17 26.69 -24.64
N GLU A 196 4.20 27.88 -25.22
CA GLU A 196 4.44 28.05 -26.65
C GLU A 196 5.92 27.75 -26.93
N VAL A 197 6.19 26.79 -27.80
CA VAL A 197 7.54 26.56 -28.35
C VAL A 197 7.68 27.50 -29.54
N VAL A 198 8.50 28.54 -29.39
CA VAL A 198 8.89 29.47 -30.46
C VAL A 198 9.92 28.82 -31.38
#